data_AF-F8NGT7-F1
#
_entry.id   AF-F8NGT7-F1
#
_cell.length_a   1.000
_cell.length_b   1.000
_cell.length_c   1.000
_cell.angle_alpha   90.00
_cell.angle_beta   90.00
_cell.angle_gamma   90.00
#
_symmetry.space_group_name_H-M   'P 1'
#
loop_
_entity.id
_entity.type
_entity.pdbx_description
1 polymer ?
#
loop_
_entity_poly.entity_id
_entity_poly.type
_entity_poly.pdbx_seq_one_letter_code
_entity_poly.pdbx_strand_id
1 'polypeptide(L)'
;MKKLNISGGEPFLKPDFIGEIFRFCKEELHLESCSVVNNGSKVTEKWMDTYGRYLDVMAISCDSFDADVNVQIGRSEKGTGNHVGRVFQVAEWCRRRGIEVKINTVVTRQVVSRIRIWHRDKMLT
;
A
#
# COMPACT_ATOMS: atom_id res chain seq x y z
N MET A 1 23.69 -1.17 -0.06
CA MET A 1 22.35 -0.55 -0.09
C MET A 1 21.62 -0.91 1.21
N LYS A 2 21.37 0.05 2.10
CA LYS A 2 20.63 -0.08 3.36
C LYS A 2 19.20 0.44 3.17
N LYS A 3 18.21 -0.42 3.44
CA LYS A 3 16.79 -0.10 3.29
C LYS A 3 16.01 -0.45 4.56
N LEU A 4 14.96 0.31 4.83
CA LEU A 4 13.92 -0.04 5.82
C LEU A 4 12.62 -0.38 5.11
N ASN A 5 11.96 -1.44 5.56
CA ASN A 5 10.58 -1.76 5.18
C ASN A 5 9.74 -1.96 6.45
N ILE A 6 8.77 -1.09 6.69
CA ILE A 6 7.80 -1.24 7.78
C ILE A 6 6.64 -2.11 7.28
N SER A 7 6.43 -3.24 7.95
CA SER A 7 5.34 -4.18 7.70
C SER A 7 4.78 -4.67 9.05
N GLY A 8 3.88 -5.65 9.04
CA GLY A 8 3.30 -6.26 10.24
C GLY A 8 1.80 -6.39 10.11
N GLY A 9 1.06 -5.92 11.13
CA GLY A 9 -0.39 -5.75 11.06
C GLY A 9 -0.78 -4.64 10.08
N GLU A 10 -1.41 -3.58 10.56
CA GLU A 10 -1.68 -2.38 9.74
C GLU A 10 -0.86 -1.19 10.27
N PRO A 11 0.27 -0.82 9.61
CA PRO A 11 1.14 0.25 10.08
C PRO A 11 0.43 1.59 10.30
N PHE A 12 -0.58 1.91 9.48
CA PHE A 12 -1.34 3.15 9.60
C PHE A 12 -2.32 3.16 10.79
N LEU A 13 -2.32 2.13 11.65
CA LEU A 13 -2.89 2.22 13.00
C LEU A 13 -2.08 3.12 13.94
N LYS A 14 -0.80 3.36 13.63
CA LYS A 14 0.09 4.26 14.37
C LYS A 14 0.76 5.25 13.39
N PRO A 15 -0.03 6.10 12.71
CA PRO A 15 0.42 6.87 11.55
C PRO A 15 1.54 7.86 11.90
N ASP A 16 1.41 8.59 13.01
CA ASP A 16 2.44 9.56 13.42
C ASP A 16 3.75 8.87 13.79
N PHE A 17 3.66 7.73 14.48
CA PHE A 17 4.84 6.95 14.87
C PHE A 17 5.62 6.44 13.65
N ILE A 18 4.94 5.85 12.66
CA ILE A 18 5.64 5.38 11.45
C ILE A 18 6.16 6.54 10.60
N GLY A 19 5.47 7.68 10.61
CA GLY A 19 5.91 8.91 9.94
C GLY A 19 7.23 9.42 10.50
N GLU A 20 7.31 9.52 11.84
CA GLU A 20 8.54 9.93 12.53
C GLU A 20 9.70 8.93 12.34
N ILE A 21 9.41 7.63 12.27
CA ILE A 21 10.45 6.64 11.93
C ILE A 21 11.01 6.90 10.54
N PHE A 22 10.17 7.13 9.53
CA PHE A 22 10.65 7.40 8.18
C PHE A 22 11.44 8.71 8.10
N ARG A 23 10.98 9.77 8.77
CA ARG A 23 11.72 11.02 8.91
C ARG A 23 13.11 10.77 9.50
N PHE A 24 13.19 10.10 10.64
CA PHE A 24 14.46 9.76 11.28
C PHE A 24 15.38 8.93 10.37
N CYS A 25 14.81 7.94 9.65
CA CYS A 25 15.58 7.11 8.73
C CYS A 25 16.20 7.90 7.57
N LYS A 26 15.49 8.92 7.05
CA LYS A 26 15.97 9.75 5.95
C LYS A 26 16.90 10.86 6.42
N GLU A 27 16.55 11.55 7.51
CA GLU A 27 17.25 12.74 7.98
C GLU A 27 18.50 12.38 8.81
N GLU A 28 18.41 11.39 9.70
CA GLU A 28 19.48 11.08 10.67
C GLU A 28 20.31 9.88 10.24
N LEU A 29 19.67 8.83 9.72
CA LEU A 29 20.37 7.59 9.32
C LEU A 29 20.79 7.59 7.85
N HIS A 30 20.29 8.55 7.06
CA HIS A 30 20.52 8.66 5.62
C HIS A 30 20.30 7.34 4.86
N LEU A 31 19.24 6.61 5.21
CA LEU A 31 18.88 5.37 4.52
C LEU A 31 18.48 5.67 3.07
N GLU A 32 18.97 4.85 2.14
CA GLU A 32 18.74 5.12 0.72
C GLU A 32 17.28 4.85 0.34
N SER A 33 16.58 3.94 1.05
CA SER A 33 15.18 3.65 0.78
C SER A 33 14.37 3.23 2.02
N CYS A 34 13.18 3.80 2.14
CA CYS A 34 12.15 3.56 3.13
C CYS A 34 10.87 3.12 2.40
N SER A 35 10.27 2.04 2.89
CA SER A 35 9.07 1.45 2.30
C SER A 35 8.07 1.02 3.38
N VAL A 36 6.79 0.97 3.02
CA VAL A 36 5.72 0.49 3.91
C VAL A 36 4.83 -0.51 3.17
N VAL A 37 4.54 -1.64 3.82
CA VAL A 37 3.52 -2.61 3.37
C VAL A 37 2.26 -2.43 4.21
N ASN A 38 1.14 -2.16 3.56
CA ASN A 38 -0.14 -1.89 4.23
C ASN A 38 -1.33 -2.36 3.39
N ASN A 39 -2.54 -2.31 3.95
CA ASN A 39 -3.77 -2.63 3.23
C ASN A 39 -4.47 -1.39 2.62
N GLY A 40 -3.94 -0.18 2.79
CA GLY A 40 -4.50 1.04 2.21
C GLY A 40 -5.72 1.61 2.93
N SER A 41 -6.37 0.86 3.84
CA SER A 41 -7.65 1.29 4.44
C SER A 41 -7.50 2.50 5.35
N LYS A 42 -6.35 2.67 6.01
CA LYS A 42 -6.09 3.76 6.97
C LYS A 42 -5.14 4.85 6.47
N VAL A 43 -4.70 4.78 5.21
CA VAL A 43 -3.88 5.84 4.61
C VAL A 43 -4.73 7.09 4.42
N THR A 44 -4.20 8.26 4.75
CA THR A 44 -4.89 9.54 4.58
C THR A 44 -4.04 10.51 3.76
N GLU A 45 -4.67 11.39 2.98
CA GLU A 45 -3.94 12.41 2.23
C GLU A 45 -3.12 13.32 3.14
N LYS A 46 -3.66 13.67 4.32
CA LYS A 46 -2.93 14.44 5.35
C LYS A 46 -1.61 13.79 5.76
N TRP A 47 -1.59 12.48 5.95
CA TRP A 47 -0.35 11.76 6.27
C TRP A 47 0.63 11.82 5.10
N MET A 48 0.13 11.67 3.87
CA MET A 48 0.96 11.79 2.66
C MET A 48 1.56 13.19 2.52
N ASP A 49 0.83 14.24 2.86
CA ASP A 49 1.33 15.61 2.85
C ASP A 49 2.39 15.87 3.92
N THR A 50 2.25 15.22 5.08
CA THR A 50 3.16 15.44 6.21
C THR A 50 4.45 14.62 6.07
N TYR A 51 4.32 13.33 5.74
CA TYR A 51 5.44 12.37 5.77
C TYR A 51 5.81 11.77 4.41
N GLY A 52 5.01 11.99 3.36
CA GLY A 52 5.20 11.34 2.06
C GLY A 52 6.58 11.59 1.45
N ARG A 53 7.19 12.74 1.74
CA ARG A 53 8.55 13.08 1.28
C ARG A 53 9.66 12.16 1.83
N TYR A 54 9.39 11.40 2.89
CA TYR A 54 10.35 10.47 3.51
C TYR A 54 10.13 9.01 3.07
N LEU A 55 9.08 8.75 2.28
CA LEU A 55 8.70 7.43 1.83
C LEU A 55 9.05 7.26 0.35
N ASP A 56 9.76 6.20 -0.01
CA ASP A 56 10.10 5.93 -1.41
C ASP A 56 9.10 4.97 -2.06
N VAL A 57 8.62 3.96 -1.32
CA VAL A 57 7.72 2.92 -1.86
C VAL A 57 6.51 2.70 -0.95
N MET A 58 5.32 2.85 -1.52
CA MET A 58 4.04 2.47 -0.94
C MET A 58 3.62 1.10 -1.48
N ALA A 59 3.80 0.05 -0.68
CA ALA A 59 3.36 -1.30 -1.03
C ALA A 59 1.95 -1.57 -0.49
N ILE A 60 0.95 -1.66 -1.37
CA ILE A 60 -0.45 -1.91 -0.99
C ILE A 60 -0.78 -3.37 -1.24
N SER A 61 -1.31 -4.05 -0.22
CA SER A 61 -1.78 -5.43 -0.34
C SER A 61 -3.13 -5.46 -1.05
N CYS A 62 -3.19 -6.04 -2.24
CA CYS A 62 -4.41 -6.17 -3.02
C CYS A 62 -4.41 -7.53 -3.72
N ASP A 63 -5.30 -8.42 -3.27
CA ASP A 63 -5.31 -9.80 -3.72
C ASP A 63 -6.35 -10.03 -4.84
N SER A 64 -7.41 -9.23 -4.90
CA SER A 64 -8.42 -9.30 -5.96
C SER A 64 -9.02 -7.91 -6.25
N PHE A 65 -9.49 -7.71 -7.49
CA PHE A 65 -10.35 -6.57 -7.85
C PHE A 65 -11.85 -6.88 -7.80
N ASP A 66 -12.19 -8.14 -7.60
CA ASP A 66 -13.56 -8.58 -7.36
C ASP A 66 -13.87 -8.47 -5.86
N ALA A 67 -14.86 -7.65 -5.52
CA ALA A 67 -15.28 -7.40 -4.15
C ALA A 67 -15.74 -8.67 -3.44
N ASP A 68 -16.45 -9.57 -4.13
CA ASP A 68 -16.95 -10.82 -3.55
C ASP A 68 -15.80 -11.77 -3.26
N VAL A 69 -14.81 -11.84 -4.16
CA VAL A 69 -13.58 -12.61 -3.91
C VAL A 69 -12.83 -12.04 -2.72
N ASN A 70 -12.72 -10.71 -2.60
CA ASN A 70 -12.10 -10.08 -1.43
C ASN A 70 -12.81 -10.45 -0.13
N VAL A 71 -14.15 -10.51 -0.11
CA VAL A 71 -14.90 -11.00 1.05
C VAL A 71 -14.58 -12.47 1.32
N GLN A 72 -14.59 -13.34 0.31
CA GLN A 72 -14.32 -14.77 0.45
C GLN A 72 -12.92 -15.08 1.02
N ILE A 73 -11.91 -14.30 0.65
CA ILE A 73 -10.53 -14.47 1.12
C ILE A 73 -10.24 -13.70 2.43
N GLY A 74 -11.27 -13.11 3.07
CA GLY A 74 -11.12 -12.39 4.33
C GLY A 74 -10.49 -10.99 4.20
N ARG A 75 -10.43 -10.43 2.99
CA ARG A 75 -9.97 -9.07 2.67
C ARG A 75 -11.14 -8.08 2.61
N SER A 76 -11.99 -8.11 3.62
CA SER A 76 -13.13 -7.19 3.74
C SER A 76 -13.05 -6.38 5.01
N GLU A 77 -13.35 -5.08 4.91
CA GLU A 77 -13.59 -4.24 6.07
C GLU A 77 -15.11 -4.16 6.31
N LYS A 78 -15.57 -4.59 7.49
CA LYS A 78 -17.00 -4.66 7.84
C LYS A 78 -17.87 -5.44 6.83
N GLY A 79 -17.31 -6.47 6.19
CA GLY A 79 -18.01 -7.29 5.19
C GLY A 79 -18.15 -6.65 3.80
N THR A 80 -17.54 -5.48 3.57
CA THR A 80 -17.53 -4.84 2.24
C THR A 80 -16.20 -5.10 1.53
N GLY A 81 -16.27 -5.51 0.26
CA GLY A 81 -15.11 -5.73 -0.61
C GLY A 81 -14.59 -4.46 -1.31
N ASN A 82 -14.95 -3.27 -0.80
CA ASN A 82 -14.70 -1.97 -1.45
C ASN A 82 -13.23 -1.48 -1.36
N HIS A 83 -12.32 -2.42 -1.11
CA HIS A 83 -10.88 -2.25 -0.96
C HIS A 83 -10.23 -1.63 -2.21
N VAL A 84 -10.72 -2.00 -3.38
CA VAL A 84 -10.15 -1.61 -4.69
C VAL A 84 -10.14 -0.09 -4.88
N GLY A 85 -11.24 0.60 -4.52
CA GLY A 85 -11.33 2.05 -4.65
C GLY A 85 -10.27 2.76 -3.79
N ARG A 86 -9.99 2.25 -2.59
CA ARG A 86 -8.94 2.78 -1.71
C ARG A 86 -7.55 2.55 -2.28
N VAL A 87 -7.29 1.39 -2.89
CA VAL A 87 -6.01 1.11 -3.56
C VAL A 87 -5.73 2.16 -4.64
N PHE A 88 -6.68 2.42 -5.54
CA PHE A 88 -6.52 3.44 -6.59
C PHE A 88 -6.35 4.86 -6.01
N GLN A 89 -7.11 5.21 -4.97
CA GLN A 89 -6.98 6.50 -4.32
C GLN A 89 -5.57 6.71 -3.72
N VAL A 90 -5.05 5.72 -3.00
CA VAL A 90 -3.70 5.80 -2.41
C VAL A 90 -2.63 5.82 -3.51
N ALA A 91 -2.80 5.03 -4.57
CA ALA A 91 -1.88 5.05 -5.71
C ALA A 91 -1.81 6.45 -6.37
N GLU A 92 -2.95 7.11 -6.54
CA GLU A 92 -2.99 8.47 -7.08
C GLU A 92 -2.31 9.49 -6.15
N TRP A 93 -2.49 9.37 -4.83
CA TRP A 93 -1.75 10.19 -3.87
C TRP A 93 -0.24 9.98 -3.94
N CYS A 94 0.21 8.74 -4.14
CA CYS A 94 1.63 8.43 -4.30
C CYS A 94 2.19 9.03 -5.59
N ARG A 95 1.48 8.85 -6.72
CA ARG A 95 1.85 9.39 -8.04
C ARG A 95 2.06 10.90 -7.99
N ARG A 96 1.14 11.64 -7.36
CA ARG A 96 1.24 13.10 -7.19
C ARG A 96 2.45 13.57 -6.38
N ARG A 97 3.09 12.68 -5.62
CA ARG A 97 4.21 12.98 -4.71
C ARG A 97 5.52 12.29 -5.12
N GLY A 98 5.54 11.61 -6.27
CA GLY A 98 6.73 10.89 -6.74
C GLY A 98 7.08 9.64 -5.93
N ILE A 99 6.11 9.07 -5.22
CA ILE A 99 6.30 7.84 -4.42
C ILE A 99 6.00 6.63 -5.31
N GLU A 100 6.89 5.64 -5.34
CA GLU A 100 6.69 4.41 -6.10
C GLU A 100 5.54 3.60 -5.51
N VAL A 101 4.62 3.16 -6.36
CA VAL A 101 3.52 2.28 -5.96
C VAL A 101 3.91 0.84 -6.26
N LYS A 102 3.89 0.00 -5.23
CA LYS A 102 4.04 -1.44 -5.35
C LYS A 102 2.72 -2.09 -4.94
N ILE A 103 2.31 -3.14 -5.64
CA ILE A 103 1.20 -3.98 -5.18
C ILE A 103 1.72 -5.36 -4.82
N ASN A 104 1.30 -5.82 -3.65
CA ASN A 104 1.55 -7.18 -3.22
C ASN A 104 0.26 -7.97 -3.38
N THR A 105 0.34 -9.09 -4.10
CA THR A 105 -0.77 -10.03 -4.29
C THR A 105 -0.35 -11.41 -3.80
N VAL A 106 -1.14 -11.98 -2.89
CA VAL A 106 -1.01 -13.38 -2.49
C VAL A 106 -1.87 -14.23 -3.42
N VAL A 107 -1.21 -15.05 -4.23
CA VAL A 107 -1.91 -15.94 -5.16
C VAL A 107 -2.43 -17.16 -4.42
N THR A 108 -3.75 -17.25 -4.27
CA THR A 108 -4.46 -18.39 -3.69
C THR A 108 -5.31 -19.11 -4.74
N ARG A 109 -5.88 -20.26 -4.38
CA ARG A 109 -6.81 -21.00 -5.26
C ARG A 109 -7.98 -20.13 -5.75
N GLN A 110 -8.47 -19.23 -4.89
CA GLN A 110 -9.60 -18.35 -5.18
C GLN A 110 -9.23 -17.20 -6.14
N VAL A 111 -7.94 -16.84 -6.21
CA VAL A 111 -7.44 -15.66 -6.93
C VAL A 111 -6.73 -16.02 -8.24
N VAL A 112 -6.17 -17.23 -8.36
CA VAL A 112 -5.25 -17.62 -9.46
C VAL A 112 -5.82 -17.44 -10.87
N SER A 113 -7.11 -17.68 -11.08
CA SER A 113 -7.75 -17.51 -12.40
C SER A 113 -7.99 -16.04 -12.79
N ARG A 114 -7.97 -15.13 -11.81
CA ARG A 114 -8.36 -13.72 -11.95
C ARG A 114 -7.17 -12.76 -12.02
N ILE A 115 -5.99 -13.18 -11.54
CA ILE A 115 -4.79 -12.33 -11.52
C ILE A 115 -4.24 -11.99 -12.91
N ARG A 116 -4.51 -12.82 -13.92
CA ARG A 116 -4.05 -12.58 -15.31
C ARG A 116 -4.63 -11.32 -15.96
N ILE A 117 -5.76 -10.82 -15.45
CA ILE A 117 -6.44 -9.60 -15.94
C ILE A 117 -5.73 -8.34 -15.42
N TRP A 118 -5.01 -8.48 -14.31
CA TRP A 118 -4.46 -7.40 -13.50
C TRP A 118 -3.32 -6.64 -14.18
N HIS A 119 -2.33 -7.35 -14.73
CA HIS A 119 -1.14 -6.75 -15.35
C HIS A 119 -1.39 -6.19 -16.76
N ARG A 120 -2.47 -6.59 -17.43
CA ARG A 120 -2.68 -6.24 -18.84
C ARG A 120 -3.48 -4.95 -19.01
N ASP A 121 -4.46 -4.69 -18.14
CA ASP A 121 -5.49 -3.67 -18.41
C ASP A 121 -5.49 -2.45 -17.47
N LYS A 122 -4.79 -2.49 -16.32
CA LYS A 122 -4.99 -1.50 -15.23
C LYS A 122 -3.73 -0.92 -14.60
N MET A 123 -2.53 -1.42 -14.93
CA MET A 123 -1.25 -1.02 -14.32
C MET A 123 -0.25 -0.37 -15.30
N LEU A 124 -0.55 -0.37 -16.61
CA LEU A 124 0.35 0.12 -17.67
C LEU A 124 -0.07 1.48 -18.26
N THR A 125 -0.89 2.26 -17.55
CA THR A 125 -1.27 3.64 -17.93
C THR A 125 -0.85 4.62 -16.86
#